data_AF-A0A1I8BUL5-F1
#
_entry.id   AF-A0A1I8BUL5-F1
#
_cell.length_a   1.000
_cell.length_b   1.000
_cell.length_c   1.000
_cell.angle_alpha   90.00
_cell.angle_beta   90.00
_cell.angle_gamma   90.00
#
_symmetry.space_group_name_H-M   'P 1'
#
loop_
_entity.id
_entity.type
_entity.pdbx_description
1 polymer ?
#
loop_
_entity_poly.entity_id
_entity_poly.type
_entity_poly.pdbx_seq_one_letter_code
_entity_poly.pdbx_strand_id
1 'polypeptide(L)'
;MFAKHSSKHLKKIINLNKQQKHCLYKRIKTLTICFNFILFCTISTVFGSDENPITRNFKCRLNGCCDQHEWCRFWATMGECAIINCQLACGTCTRPPVTRRPTSSTLPFRFPTNPFIQTHSKQPQTFPHLFVTRTTTHPTTTQTTTTFRPPPPPITTTTQTTTTTQTFVSNPIERCRQLQADPSNAAEVLIRERLVVATEDNSGRHPLTQEQVVRSNIANACVPRLDEAECERSLCYNLHFRTMDGTCNNFQFPLRGAAFRPYKYDGGLSEPVSSITNIRPSPREINRQVLSTAKQVVHGEYNALLMQFGQFMSHDMAKTTLVPSAKCNVCQNIPSRCMAIFLAPADPNSNFKADGCLRVSRSSPICGSGRTKPRQQLSENTGYIDGSPIYGSSVGDLHKFREGSTGFLKLNNFNG
;
A
#
# COMPACT_ATOMS: atom_id res chain seq x y z
N MET A 1 -32.67 -8.85 12.18
CA MET A 1 -33.90 -8.49 11.43
C MET A 1 -33.66 -7.60 10.19
N PHE A 2 -32.91 -6.49 10.28
CA PHE A 2 -32.70 -5.48 9.23
C PHE A 2 -32.71 -5.95 7.76
N ALA A 3 -31.99 -7.01 7.42
CA ALA A 3 -31.89 -7.53 6.06
C ALA A 3 -33.23 -7.92 5.39
N LYS A 4 -34.27 -8.31 6.17
CA LYS A 4 -35.62 -8.56 5.65
C LYS A 4 -36.39 -7.27 5.37
N HIS A 5 -36.22 -6.23 6.21
CA HIS A 5 -36.89 -4.93 6.02
C HIS A 5 -36.34 -4.22 4.77
N SER A 6 -35.01 -4.15 4.64
CA SER A 6 -34.31 -3.55 3.50
C SER A 6 -34.80 -4.11 2.14
N SER A 7 -35.00 -5.43 2.04
CA SER A 7 -35.48 -6.05 0.79
C SER A 7 -36.88 -5.59 0.37
N LYS A 8 -37.81 -5.42 1.33
CA LYS A 8 -39.16 -4.88 1.04
C LYS A 8 -39.10 -3.44 0.53
N HIS A 9 -38.26 -2.59 1.14
CA HIS A 9 -38.08 -1.21 0.66
C HIS A 9 -37.41 -1.15 -0.71
N LEU A 10 -36.37 -1.97 -0.96
CA LEU A 10 -35.67 -1.95 -2.25
C LEU A 10 -36.58 -2.35 -3.42
N LYS A 11 -37.41 -3.39 -3.26
CA LYS A 11 -38.45 -3.75 -4.25
C LYS A 11 -39.47 -2.63 -4.45
N LYS A 12 -39.88 -1.95 -3.37
CA LYS A 12 -40.80 -0.80 -3.46
C LYS A 12 -40.17 0.38 -4.22
N ILE A 13 -38.87 0.64 -4.01
CA ILE A 13 -38.11 1.71 -4.71
C ILE A 13 -37.92 1.39 -6.19
N ILE A 14 -37.62 0.13 -6.55
CA ILE A 14 -37.51 -0.32 -7.95
C ILE A 14 -38.80 -0.04 -8.73
N ASN A 15 -39.96 -0.30 -8.12
CA ASN A 15 -41.27 -0.08 -8.75
C ASN A 15 -41.77 1.38 -8.73
N LEU A 16 -41.01 2.34 -8.18
CA LEU A 16 -41.38 3.76 -8.23
C LEU A 16 -41.23 4.34 -9.64
N ASN A 17 -42.13 5.25 -10.01
CA ASN A 17 -42.05 5.98 -11.27
C ASN A 17 -40.94 7.06 -11.24
N LYS A 18 -40.62 7.66 -12.40
CA LYS A 18 -39.50 8.61 -12.56
C LYS A 18 -39.63 9.85 -11.64
N GLN A 19 -40.84 10.37 -11.46
CA GLN A 19 -41.16 11.47 -10.53
C GLN A 19 -40.90 11.08 -9.06
N GLN A 20 -41.44 9.92 -8.64
CA GLN A 20 -41.28 9.41 -7.28
C GLN A 20 -39.82 9.10 -6.93
N LYS A 21 -39.04 8.52 -7.86
CA LYS A 21 -37.60 8.31 -7.69
C LYS A 21 -36.84 9.63 -7.51
N HIS A 22 -37.18 10.66 -8.30
CA HIS A 22 -36.58 11.98 -8.17
C HIS A 22 -36.92 12.66 -6.83
N CYS A 23 -38.16 12.52 -6.35
CA CYS A 23 -38.60 13.05 -5.06
C CYS A 23 -37.92 12.33 -3.88
N LEU A 24 -37.74 11.00 -3.96
CA LEU A 24 -36.99 10.22 -2.97
C LEU A 24 -35.51 10.63 -2.93
N TYR A 25 -34.87 10.78 -4.10
CA TYR A 25 -33.50 11.30 -4.20
C TYR A 25 -33.37 12.70 -3.58
N LYS A 26 -34.35 13.60 -3.80
CA LYS A 26 -34.35 14.95 -3.20
C LYS A 26 -34.39 14.88 -1.67
N ARG A 27 -35.27 14.05 -1.08
CA ARG A 27 -35.34 13.83 0.38
C ARG A 27 -34.05 13.22 0.96
N ILE A 28 -33.47 12.21 0.30
CA ILE A 28 -32.21 11.60 0.74
C ILE A 28 -31.09 12.64 0.71
N LYS A 29 -30.98 13.42 -0.38
CA LYS A 29 -29.98 14.48 -0.51
C LYS A 29 -30.13 15.55 0.59
N THR A 30 -31.34 15.94 0.97
CA THR A 30 -31.56 16.83 2.12
C THR A 30 -31.06 16.22 3.43
N LEU A 31 -31.39 14.97 3.76
CA LEU A 31 -30.85 14.32 4.97
C LEU A 31 -29.32 14.24 4.97
N THR A 32 -28.71 13.87 3.83
CA THR A 32 -27.25 13.81 3.70
C THR A 32 -26.61 15.18 3.86
N ILE A 33 -27.22 16.26 3.35
CA ILE A 33 -26.74 17.62 3.56
C ILE A 33 -26.81 17.99 5.06
N CYS A 34 -27.93 17.76 5.74
CA CYS A 34 -28.05 18.02 7.17
C CYS A 34 -27.01 17.25 8.01
N PHE A 35 -26.74 15.99 7.67
CA PHE A 35 -25.77 15.16 8.39
C PHE A 35 -24.32 15.62 8.15
N ASN A 36 -23.99 16.07 6.93
CA ASN A 36 -22.68 16.67 6.65
C ASN A 36 -22.53 18.05 7.30
N PHE A 37 -23.60 18.84 7.41
CA PHE A 37 -23.55 20.15 8.07
C PHE A 37 -23.19 20.01 9.56
N ILE A 38 -23.78 19.03 10.25
CA ILE A 38 -23.45 18.69 11.65
C ILE A 38 -21.97 18.27 11.77
N LEU A 39 -21.46 17.47 10.84
CA LEU A 39 -20.06 17.05 10.84
C LEU A 39 -19.10 18.23 10.57
N PHE A 40 -19.43 19.10 9.61
CA PHE A 40 -18.60 20.25 9.24
C PHE A 40 -18.41 21.23 10.40
N CYS A 41 -19.48 21.51 11.15
CA CYS A 41 -19.45 22.35 12.36
C CYS A 41 -18.55 21.80 13.49
N THR A 42 -18.16 20.52 13.46
CA THR A 42 -17.23 19.93 14.45
C THR A 42 -15.76 19.98 14.03
N ILE A 43 -15.45 20.45 12.82
CA ILE A 43 -14.10 20.37 12.21
C ILE A 43 -13.49 21.77 11.92
N SER A 44 -14.28 22.84 11.95
CA SER A 44 -13.91 24.18 11.45
C SER A 44 -12.84 24.95 12.25
N THR A 45 -12.13 24.35 13.21
CA THR A 45 -11.15 25.03 14.09
C THR A 45 -9.68 24.87 13.68
N VAL A 46 -9.37 24.12 12.61
CA VAL A 46 -7.99 23.99 12.09
C VAL A 46 -7.93 24.14 10.57
N PHE A 47 -7.71 25.36 10.11
CA PHE A 47 -7.21 25.66 8.76
C PHE A 47 -6.15 26.76 8.86
N GLY A 48 -4.90 26.42 8.54
CA GLY A 48 -3.83 27.38 8.30
C GLY A 48 -3.85 27.86 6.84
N SER A 49 -3.19 28.98 6.56
CA SER A 49 -3.12 29.56 5.21
C SER A 49 -2.11 28.81 4.33
N ASP A 50 -2.57 28.19 3.23
CA ASP A 50 -1.72 27.57 2.21
C ASP A 50 -1.04 28.63 1.31
N GLU A 51 -0.01 29.30 1.83
CA GLU A 51 1.00 29.97 0.99
C GLU A 51 2.18 29.03 0.74
N ASN A 52 2.19 28.38 -0.42
CA ASN A 52 3.28 27.48 -0.82
C ASN A 52 4.62 28.25 -0.95
N PRO A 53 5.70 27.82 -0.28
CA PRO A 53 6.94 28.57 -0.22
C PRO A 53 7.68 28.58 -1.57
N ILE A 54 7.90 29.77 -2.13
CA ILE A 54 8.67 29.96 -3.38
C ILE A 54 10.12 29.53 -3.16
N THR A 55 10.51 28.42 -3.78
CA THR A 55 11.89 27.94 -3.78
C THR A 55 12.75 28.79 -4.72
N ARG A 56 13.86 29.33 -4.21
CA ARG A 56 14.75 30.25 -4.96
C ARG A 56 15.88 29.49 -5.66
N ASN A 57 16.49 30.13 -6.67
CA ASN A 57 17.68 29.68 -7.43
C ASN A 57 17.45 28.76 -8.67
N PHE A 58 16.34 28.92 -9.40
CA PHE A 58 16.19 28.29 -10.73
C PHE A 58 16.83 29.08 -11.87
N LYS A 59 17.40 28.37 -12.85
CA LYS A 59 18.00 28.96 -14.07
C LYS A 59 16.93 29.41 -15.06
N CYS A 60 16.44 30.64 -14.90
CA CYS A 60 15.66 31.33 -15.91
C CYS A 60 16.39 31.40 -17.26
N ARG A 61 15.64 31.37 -18.37
CA ARG A 61 16.18 31.70 -19.70
C ARG A 61 16.21 33.21 -19.90
N LEU A 62 17.08 33.68 -20.81
CA LEU A 62 17.27 35.10 -21.17
C LEU A 62 15.99 35.83 -21.62
N ASN A 63 14.92 35.12 -21.95
CA ASN A 63 13.60 35.68 -22.29
C ASN A 63 12.64 35.76 -21.09
N GLY A 64 13.13 35.74 -19.85
CA GLY A 64 12.31 35.85 -18.63
C GLY A 64 11.50 34.59 -18.25
N CYS A 65 11.66 33.51 -19.00
CA CYS A 65 10.95 32.25 -18.83
C CYS A 65 11.61 31.37 -17.74
N CYS A 66 10.87 31.01 -16.70
CA CYS A 66 11.39 30.27 -15.53
C CYS A 66 10.38 29.22 -15.01
N ASP A 67 10.89 28.14 -14.41
CA ASP A 67 10.14 27.34 -13.43
C ASP A 67 10.44 27.92 -12.03
N GLN A 68 9.43 27.99 -11.16
CA GLN A 68 9.55 28.55 -9.79
C GLN A 68 9.44 27.47 -8.68
N HIS A 69 9.47 26.19 -9.05
CA HIS A 69 9.40 25.08 -8.11
C HIS A 69 10.12 23.84 -8.64
N GLU A 70 10.84 23.12 -7.78
CA GLU A 70 11.60 21.92 -8.15
C GLU A 70 10.75 20.79 -8.76
N TRP A 71 9.48 20.66 -8.37
CA TRP A 71 8.55 19.62 -8.83
C TRP A 71 7.87 19.94 -10.17
N CYS A 72 8.14 21.10 -10.80
CA CYS A 72 7.49 21.54 -12.04
C CYS A 72 7.55 20.51 -13.18
N ARG A 73 8.65 19.75 -13.31
CA ARG A 73 8.76 18.66 -14.30
C ARG A 73 7.80 17.50 -14.03
N PHE A 74 7.61 17.13 -12.76
CA PHE A 74 6.72 16.05 -12.34
C PHE A 74 5.25 16.43 -12.55
N TRP A 75 4.86 17.64 -12.18
CA TRP A 75 3.50 18.16 -12.44
C TRP A 75 3.20 18.29 -13.94
N ALA A 76 4.16 18.72 -14.75
CA ALA A 76 4.03 18.74 -16.20
C ALA A 76 3.77 17.34 -16.79
N THR A 77 4.45 16.29 -16.30
CA THR A 77 4.18 14.90 -16.75
C THR A 77 2.80 14.36 -16.34
N MET A 78 2.11 15.00 -15.39
CA MET A 78 0.73 14.66 -15.02
C MET A 78 -0.32 15.57 -15.68
N GLY A 79 0.09 16.57 -16.46
CA GLY A 79 -0.80 17.51 -17.15
C GLY A 79 -1.31 18.68 -16.30
N GLU A 80 -0.88 18.81 -15.03
CA GLU A 80 -1.35 19.83 -14.07
C GLU A 80 -0.66 21.20 -14.29
N CYS A 81 -0.69 21.67 -15.53
CA CYS A 81 0.08 22.82 -16.02
C CYS A 81 -0.55 24.20 -15.78
N ALA A 82 -1.73 24.27 -15.14
CA ALA A 82 -2.50 25.51 -14.96
C ALA A 82 -2.41 26.11 -13.55
N ILE A 83 -1.82 25.41 -12.59
CA ILE A 83 -1.98 25.70 -11.14
C ILE A 83 -0.73 26.36 -10.53
N ILE A 84 0.47 26.14 -11.10
CA ILE A 84 1.75 26.52 -10.49
C ILE A 84 2.70 27.09 -11.57
N ASN A 85 3.57 28.04 -11.18
CA ASN A 85 4.48 28.79 -12.06
C ASN A 85 5.61 27.94 -12.68
N CYS A 86 5.25 27.06 -13.61
CA CYS A 86 6.09 26.00 -14.20
C CYS A 86 6.25 26.18 -15.72
N GLN A 87 6.71 27.36 -16.13
CA GLN A 87 6.60 27.84 -17.52
C GLN A 87 7.54 27.11 -18.50
N LEU A 88 8.68 26.61 -18.04
CA LEU A 88 9.61 25.83 -18.86
C LEU A 88 9.15 24.38 -18.96
N ALA A 89 8.76 23.77 -17.84
CA ALA A 89 8.32 22.37 -17.78
C ALA A 89 7.04 22.12 -18.60
N CYS A 90 6.08 23.06 -18.55
CA CYS A 90 4.82 22.97 -19.29
C CYS A 90 4.87 23.58 -20.71
N GLY A 91 6.02 24.12 -21.14
CA GLY A 91 6.20 24.65 -22.50
C GLY A 91 5.35 25.90 -22.84
N THR A 92 4.81 26.60 -21.84
CA THR A 92 3.85 27.71 -22.03
C THR A 92 4.48 29.05 -22.41
N CYS A 93 5.81 29.16 -22.41
CA CYS A 93 6.50 30.40 -22.75
C CYS A 93 6.38 30.79 -24.23
N THR A 94 5.68 31.89 -24.49
CA THR A 94 5.55 32.50 -25.82
C THR A 94 6.89 33.04 -26.32
N ARG A 95 7.15 32.84 -27.62
CA ARG A 95 8.34 33.34 -28.32
C ARG A 95 7.99 34.68 -28.99
N PRO A 96 8.78 35.76 -28.83
CA PRO A 96 8.50 37.02 -29.51
C PRO A 96 8.58 36.85 -31.03
N PRO A 97 7.78 37.62 -31.81
CA PRO A 97 7.69 37.46 -33.26
C PRO A 97 8.99 37.88 -33.95
N VAL A 98 9.51 37.02 -34.83
CA VAL A 98 10.71 37.32 -35.64
C VAL A 98 10.30 38.13 -36.87
N THR A 99 10.80 39.36 -36.95
CA THR A 99 10.66 40.22 -38.14
C THR A 99 11.44 39.63 -39.32
N ARG A 100 10.74 39.35 -40.44
CA ARG A 100 11.36 38.86 -41.68
C ARG A 100 11.92 40.02 -42.52
N ARG A 101 13.09 39.81 -43.13
CA ARG A 101 13.47 40.38 -44.43
C ARG A 101 13.80 39.23 -45.43
N PRO A 102 13.71 39.46 -46.76
CA PRO A 102 13.52 38.36 -47.72
C PRO A 102 14.73 38.01 -48.60
N THR A 103 14.58 36.94 -49.40
CA THR A 103 15.42 36.49 -50.54
C THR A 103 16.85 36.00 -50.22
N SER A 104 17.47 35.12 -51.02
CA SER A 104 17.11 34.55 -52.35
C SER A 104 17.22 33.02 -52.42
N SER A 105 17.27 32.44 -53.63
CA SER A 105 17.06 31.01 -53.94
C SER A 105 18.13 30.40 -54.86
N THR A 106 18.54 29.15 -54.60
CA THR A 106 19.12 28.22 -55.61
C THR A 106 18.78 26.75 -55.28
N LEU A 107 18.79 25.85 -56.27
CA LEU A 107 18.56 24.39 -56.16
C LEU A 107 19.89 23.59 -56.35
N PRO A 108 19.93 22.29 -56.72
CA PRO A 108 20.06 21.15 -55.78
C PRO A 108 21.31 20.24 -56.07
N PHE A 109 21.15 18.90 -56.01
CA PHE A 109 22.09 17.76 -56.27
C PHE A 109 22.80 17.12 -55.03
N ARG A 110 23.08 15.79 -54.94
CA ARG A 110 22.51 14.57 -55.59
C ARG A 110 23.07 13.23 -55.00
N PHE A 111 22.18 12.37 -54.42
CA PHE A 111 22.28 10.88 -54.24
C PHE A 111 23.56 10.26 -53.57
N PRO A 112 23.63 8.92 -53.31
CA PRO A 112 22.61 7.85 -53.22
C PRO A 112 22.40 7.41 -51.73
N THR A 113 22.23 6.17 -51.20
CA THR A 113 22.20 4.75 -51.67
C THR A 113 21.42 3.87 -50.65
N ASN A 114 21.28 2.55 -50.90
CA ASN A 114 20.77 1.48 -50.00
C ASN A 114 21.43 0.12 -50.47
N PRO A 115 21.19 -1.12 -49.93
CA PRO A 115 20.02 -1.62 -49.18
C PRO A 115 20.25 -2.61 -48.00
N PHE A 116 19.11 -3.00 -47.38
CA PHE A 116 18.74 -4.27 -46.71
C PHE A 116 19.60 -5.55 -46.99
N ILE A 117 19.69 -6.57 -46.11
CA ILE A 117 18.61 -7.55 -45.74
C ILE A 117 18.85 -8.28 -44.37
N GLN A 118 17.75 -8.43 -43.61
CA GLN A 118 17.29 -9.48 -42.64
C GLN A 118 18.22 -10.45 -41.84
N THR A 119 17.96 -10.48 -40.51
CA THR A 119 17.75 -11.61 -39.55
C THR A 119 18.57 -12.91 -39.56
N HIS A 120 18.98 -13.36 -38.35
CA HIS A 120 18.62 -14.71 -37.81
C HIS A 120 18.81 -14.80 -36.28
N SER A 121 18.21 -15.83 -35.65
CA SER A 121 18.31 -16.14 -34.21
C SER A 121 18.91 -17.54 -34.00
N LYS A 122 19.77 -17.73 -32.98
CA LYS A 122 20.11 -19.02 -32.34
C LYS A 122 20.92 -18.88 -31.04
N GLN A 123 20.76 -19.89 -30.18
CA GLN A 123 21.56 -20.27 -28.99
C GLN A 123 21.94 -21.78 -29.18
N PRO A 124 22.69 -22.49 -28.30
CA PRO A 124 23.39 -22.11 -27.05
C PRO A 124 24.85 -22.69 -26.94
N GLN A 125 25.44 -22.70 -25.71
CA GLN A 125 26.60 -23.50 -25.22
C GLN A 125 28.04 -23.06 -25.64
N THR A 126 29.15 -23.23 -24.89
CA THR A 126 29.46 -23.55 -23.44
C THR A 126 30.96 -23.32 -23.09
N PHE A 127 31.28 -23.00 -21.82
CA PHE A 127 32.58 -23.20 -21.08
C PHE A 127 33.88 -22.51 -21.59
N PRO A 128 35.02 -22.46 -20.83
CA PRO A 128 35.32 -22.97 -19.46
C PRO A 128 35.82 -21.90 -18.44
N HIS A 129 36.31 -22.36 -17.27
CA HIS A 129 36.80 -21.56 -16.13
C HIS A 129 38.28 -21.12 -16.22
N LEU A 130 38.67 -20.14 -15.38
CA LEU A 130 40.04 -19.99 -14.86
C LEU A 130 40.03 -19.42 -13.43
N PHE A 131 40.90 -19.94 -12.56
CA PHE A 131 41.11 -19.50 -11.17
C PHE A 131 42.31 -18.56 -11.06
N VAL A 132 42.29 -17.62 -10.11
CA VAL A 132 43.50 -16.92 -9.61
C VAL A 132 43.44 -16.84 -8.08
N THR A 133 44.51 -17.27 -7.42
CA THR A 133 44.69 -17.20 -5.96
C THR A 133 45.39 -15.91 -5.55
N ARG A 134 45.24 -15.51 -4.27
CA ARG A 134 46.02 -14.41 -3.67
C ARG A 134 46.62 -14.88 -2.34
N THR A 135 47.90 -14.61 -2.16
CA THR A 135 48.73 -15.11 -1.05
C THR A 135 48.73 -14.20 0.18
N THR A 136 49.13 -14.77 1.31
CA THR A 136 49.27 -14.12 2.63
C THR A 136 50.66 -13.52 2.84
N THR A 137 50.75 -12.43 3.61
CA THR A 137 52.00 -11.93 4.19
C THR A 137 51.80 -11.44 5.62
N HIS A 138 52.78 -11.73 6.48
CA HIS A 138 52.89 -11.21 7.85
C HIS A 138 53.81 -9.98 7.89
N PRO A 139 53.62 -9.04 8.83
CA PRO A 139 54.68 -8.19 9.36
C PRO A 139 55.24 -8.72 10.69
N THR A 140 56.49 -8.39 10.98
CA THR A 140 57.26 -8.86 12.17
C THR A 140 57.56 -7.71 13.13
N THR A 141 57.74 -8.03 14.41
CA THR A 141 58.05 -7.13 15.52
C THR A 141 59.40 -6.40 15.38
N THR A 142 59.47 -5.16 15.87
CA THR A 142 60.73 -4.49 16.23
C THR A 142 60.59 -3.88 17.64
N GLN A 143 61.64 -3.92 18.45
CA GLN A 143 61.66 -3.37 19.82
C GLN A 143 62.46 -2.05 19.89
N THR A 144 62.04 -1.15 20.79
CA THR A 144 62.86 -0.02 21.26
C THR A 144 62.58 0.22 22.75
N THR A 145 63.62 0.58 23.51
CA THR A 145 63.62 0.58 25.00
C THR A 145 63.82 2.00 25.57
N THR A 146 63.72 2.14 26.91
CA THR A 146 63.94 3.37 27.74
C THR A 146 62.78 4.39 27.75
N THR A 147 62.45 5.11 28.83
CA THR A 147 62.87 5.07 30.26
C THR A 147 61.78 5.66 31.18
N PHE A 148 61.78 5.33 32.48
CA PHE A 148 60.84 5.88 33.49
C PHE A 148 61.36 7.15 34.19
N ARG A 149 60.46 8.09 34.54
CA ARG A 149 60.66 9.09 35.63
C ARG A 149 59.29 9.53 36.23
N PRO A 150 59.16 9.76 37.56
CA PRO A 150 57.87 9.94 38.25
C PRO A 150 57.25 11.37 38.20
N PRO A 151 55.99 11.58 38.64
CA PRO A 151 55.19 12.78 38.36
C PRO A 151 55.26 13.91 39.42
N PRO A 152 54.78 15.12 39.09
CA PRO A 152 54.56 16.22 40.04
C PRO A 152 53.23 16.08 40.85
N PRO A 153 53.09 16.80 41.99
CA PRO A 153 51.94 16.71 42.90
C PRO A 153 50.66 17.45 42.40
N PRO A 154 49.48 17.20 43.02
CA PRO A 154 48.18 17.58 42.45
C PRO A 154 47.76 19.03 42.75
N ILE A 155 46.93 19.59 41.86
CA ILE A 155 46.09 20.76 42.14
C ILE A 155 44.70 20.27 42.56
N THR A 156 44.26 20.65 43.75
CA THR A 156 42.94 20.33 44.30
C THR A 156 41.89 21.29 43.75
N THR A 157 40.90 20.76 43.01
CA THR A 157 39.64 21.49 42.76
C THR A 157 38.45 20.55 42.95
N THR A 158 37.42 21.07 43.61
CA THR A 158 36.37 20.32 44.30
C THR A 158 35.51 19.42 43.42
N THR A 159 35.18 18.26 43.96
CA THR A 159 34.22 17.29 43.42
C THR A 159 32.83 17.87 43.18
N GLN A 160 32.31 17.66 41.96
CA GLN A 160 30.92 17.24 41.78
C GLN A 160 30.87 16.03 40.84
N THR A 161 31.19 14.86 41.38
CA THR A 161 30.99 13.59 40.68
C THR A 161 29.49 13.28 40.67
N THR A 162 28.77 13.72 39.64
CA THR A 162 27.52 13.07 39.27
C THR A 162 27.85 11.64 38.86
N THR A 163 27.64 10.70 39.77
CA THR A 163 27.91 9.27 39.54
C THR A 163 26.91 8.75 38.51
N THR A 164 27.26 8.87 37.24
CA THR A 164 26.51 8.28 36.12
C THR A 164 26.66 6.77 36.18
N THR A 165 25.89 6.14 37.07
CA THR A 165 25.89 4.70 37.28
C THR A 165 25.57 4.02 35.97
N GLN A 166 26.59 3.43 35.33
CA GLN A 166 26.42 2.54 34.19
C GLN A 166 25.78 1.25 34.71
N THR A 167 24.47 1.28 34.90
CA THR A 167 23.67 0.11 35.23
C THR A 167 23.73 -0.85 34.04
N PHE A 168 24.67 -1.79 34.09
CA PHE A 168 24.65 -2.97 33.24
C PHE A 168 23.27 -3.61 33.37
N VAL A 169 22.50 -3.58 32.28
CA VAL A 169 21.13 -4.10 32.26
C VAL A 169 21.21 -5.62 32.35
N SER A 170 21.06 -6.15 33.56
CA SER A 170 21.28 -7.57 33.89
C SER A 170 20.33 -8.53 33.15
N ASN A 171 19.21 -8.02 32.63
CA ASN A 171 18.40 -8.68 31.61
C ASN A 171 17.71 -7.64 30.71
N PRO A 172 18.07 -7.52 29.42
CA PRO A 172 17.44 -6.58 28.48
C PRO A 172 15.92 -6.69 28.40
N ILE A 173 15.38 -7.92 28.39
CA ILE A 173 13.92 -8.16 28.32
C ILE A 173 13.23 -7.65 29.59
N GLU A 174 13.85 -7.80 30.76
CA GLU A 174 13.28 -7.32 32.02
C GLU A 174 13.23 -5.78 32.06
N ARG A 175 14.25 -5.12 31.53
CA ARG A 175 14.23 -3.66 31.36
C ARG A 175 13.13 -3.23 30.38
N CYS A 176 12.91 -3.99 29.32
CA CYS A 176 11.79 -3.76 28.40
C CYS A 176 10.41 -4.02 29.05
N ARG A 177 10.27 -4.96 30.01
CA ARG A 177 9.03 -5.10 30.82
C ARG A 177 8.76 -3.86 31.67
N GLN A 178 9.79 -3.28 32.29
CA GLN A 178 9.65 -2.01 33.03
C GLN A 178 9.16 -0.87 32.11
N LEU A 179 9.71 -0.76 30.90
CA LEU A 179 9.31 0.23 29.90
C LEU A 179 7.95 -0.06 29.23
N GLN A 180 7.44 -1.30 29.33
CA GLN A 180 6.08 -1.64 28.93
C GLN A 180 5.04 -1.16 29.96
N ALA A 181 5.41 -1.09 31.24
CA ALA A 181 4.53 -0.63 32.31
C ALA A 181 4.34 0.90 32.33
N ASP A 182 5.41 1.66 32.03
CA ASP A 182 5.34 3.10 31.73
C ASP A 182 5.96 3.37 30.35
N PRO A 183 5.14 3.39 29.27
CA PRO A 183 5.62 3.60 27.92
C PRO A 183 5.98 5.05 27.59
N SER A 184 5.75 6.00 28.51
CA SER A 184 5.74 7.45 28.22
C SER A 184 7.00 7.95 27.50
N ASN A 185 8.18 7.45 27.90
CA ASN A 185 9.47 7.79 27.30
C ASN A 185 10.20 6.55 26.72
N ALA A 186 9.49 5.45 26.44
CA ALA A 186 10.09 4.16 26.12
C ALA A 186 11.05 4.22 24.93
N ALA A 187 10.69 4.93 23.84
CA ALA A 187 11.54 5.04 22.66
C ALA A 187 12.89 5.71 22.94
N GLU A 188 12.91 6.80 23.72
CA GLU A 188 14.15 7.50 24.10
C GLU A 188 15.03 6.63 25.01
N VAL A 189 14.42 5.95 25.98
CA VAL A 189 15.14 5.10 26.92
C VAL A 189 15.75 3.89 26.20
N LEU A 190 15.00 3.25 25.28
CA LEU A 190 15.52 2.15 24.46
C LEU A 190 16.72 2.57 23.60
N ILE A 191 16.71 3.78 23.02
CA ILE A 191 17.85 4.33 22.27
C ILE A 191 19.03 4.58 23.21
N ARG A 192 18.81 5.31 24.31
CA ARG A 192 19.85 5.70 25.29
C ARG A 192 20.55 4.50 25.91
N GLU A 193 19.79 3.47 26.27
CA GLU A 193 20.28 2.26 26.93
C GLU A 193 20.68 1.15 25.93
N ARG A 194 20.64 1.45 24.61
CA ARG A 194 21.03 0.55 23.50
C ARG A 194 20.24 -0.76 23.46
N LEU A 195 18.96 -0.70 23.81
CA LEU A 195 18.01 -1.82 23.84
C LEU A 195 17.19 -1.94 22.54
N VAL A 196 17.37 -1.03 21.57
CA VAL A 196 16.71 -1.10 20.26
C VAL A 196 17.24 -2.31 19.48
N VAL A 197 16.36 -3.29 19.26
CA VAL A 197 16.61 -4.43 18.38
C VAL A 197 16.03 -4.13 16.99
N ALA A 198 16.84 -4.19 15.93
CA ALA A 198 16.40 -3.89 14.56
C ALA A 198 15.83 -5.10 13.80
N THR A 199 16.00 -6.31 14.33
CA THR A 199 15.58 -7.59 13.73
C THR A 199 14.46 -8.22 14.53
N GLU A 200 13.33 -8.51 13.89
CA GLU A 200 12.19 -9.18 14.53
C GLU A 200 12.53 -10.65 14.83
N ASP A 201 12.60 -11.06 16.11
CA ASP A 201 12.64 -12.49 16.43
C ASP A 201 11.26 -13.10 16.17
N ASN A 202 11.27 -14.18 15.40
CA ASN A 202 10.11 -14.92 14.94
C ASN A 202 10.15 -16.39 15.40
N SER A 203 11.15 -16.79 16.18
CA SER A 203 11.37 -18.18 16.60
C SER A 203 10.24 -18.74 17.48
N GLY A 204 9.45 -17.86 18.12
CA GLY A 204 8.28 -18.20 18.92
C GLY A 204 6.93 -18.21 18.20
N ARG A 205 6.89 -18.12 16.86
CA ARG A 205 5.64 -18.08 16.10
C ARG A 205 5.79 -18.71 14.71
N HIS A 206 4.68 -19.07 14.08
CA HIS A 206 4.66 -19.54 12.69
C HIS A 206 4.13 -18.43 11.75
N PRO A 207 4.97 -17.49 11.30
CA PRO A 207 4.54 -16.43 10.39
C PRO A 207 4.10 -17.02 9.05
N LEU A 208 3.00 -16.50 8.50
CA LEU A 208 2.50 -16.90 7.18
C LEU A 208 3.09 -16.04 6.06
N THR A 209 3.29 -16.64 4.89
CA THR A 209 3.71 -15.94 3.66
C THR A 209 2.63 -15.93 2.58
N GLN A 210 2.70 -14.95 1.67
CA GLN A 210 1.77 -14.89 0.55
C GLN A 210 1.80 -16.16 -0.31
N GLU A 211 2.95 -16.82 -0.52
CA GLU A 211 3.02 -18.08 -1.25
C GLU A 211 2.28 -19.22 -0.54
N GLN A 212 2.31 -19.30 0.79
CA GLN A 212 1.57 -20.34 1.52
C GLN A 212 0.05 -20.14 1.35
N VAL A 213 -0.41 -18.89 1.44
CA VAL A 213 -1.81 -18.50 1.21
C VAL A 213 -2.23 -18.84 -0.22
N VAL A 214 -1.45 -18.43 -1.23
CA VAL A 214 -1.72 -18.70 -2.64
C VAL A 214 -1.68 -20.20 -2.96
N ARG A 215 -0.71 -20.95 -2.43
CA ARG A 215 -0.57 -22.40 -2.64
C ARG A 215 -1.77 -23.16 -2.07
N SER A 216 -2.19 -22.88 -0.83
CA SER A 216 -3.38 -23.50 -0.25
C SER A 216 -4.65 -23.09 -0.97
N ASN A 217 -4.75 -21.84 -1.42
CA ASN A 217 -5.90 -21.36 -2.19
C ASN A 217 -6.02 -22.04 -3.57
N ILE A 218 -4.91 -22.36 -4.24
CA ILE A 218 -4.90 -23.07 -5.53
C ILE A 218 -5.23 -24.56 -5.35
N ALA A 219 -4.62 -25.22 -4.36
CA ALA A 219 -4.82 -26.65 -4.12
C ALA A 219 -6.18 -26.96 -3.47
N ASN A 220 -6.50 -26.29 -2.37
CA ASN A 220 -7.64 -26.60 -1.51
C ASN A 220 -8.84 -25.66 -1.76
N ALA A 221 -8.58 -24.44 -2.25
CA ALA A 221 -9.49 -23.28 -2.20
C ALA A 221 -9.98 -22.96 -0.78
N CYS A 222 -9.04 -22.98 0.16
CA CYS A 222 -9.12 -22.33 1.46
C CYS A 222 -7.78 -21.68 1.79
N VAL A 223 -7.77 -20.73 2.72
CA VAL A 223 -6.56 -20.03 3.16
C VAL A 223 -6.22 -20.39 4.61
N PRO A 224 -4.93 -20.52 4.96
CA PRO A 224 -4.51 -20.63 6.35
C PRO A 224 -4.80 -19.33 7.10
N ARG A 225 -4.78 -19.39 8.43
CA ARG A 225 -4.87 -18.22 9.32
C ARG A 225 -3.69 -18.25 10.29
N LEU A 226 -3.18 -17.09 10.67
CA LEU A 226 -2.15 -16.95 11.69
C LEU A 226 -2.80 -17.14 13.05
N ASP A 227 -2.39 -18.16 13.81
CA ASP A 227 -3.10 -18.58 15.03
C ASP A 227 -2.34 -18.41 16.34
N GLU A 228 -1.05 -18.11 16.27
CA GLU A 228 -0.14 -18.00 17.41
C GLU A 228 0.76 -16.76 17.24
N ALA A 229 1.00 -16.05 18.34
CA ALA A 229 1.94 -14.94 18.41
C ALA A 229 2.44 -14.77 19.85
N GLU A 230 3.76 -14.77 20.03
CA GLU A 230 4.43 -14.65 21.33
C GLU A 230 5.18 -13.31 21.39
N CYS A 231 4.77 -12.43 22.30
CA CYS A 231 5.26 -11.04 22.31
C CYS A 231 6.42 -10.78 23.27
N GLU A 232 6.68 -11.68 24.23
CA GLU A 232 7.68 -11.47 25.29
C GLU A 232 9.11 -11.60 24.78
N ARG A 233 9.40 -12.59 23.91
CA ARG A 233 10.74 -12.77 23.31
C ARG A 233 11.19 -11.53 22.54
N SER A 234 10.26 -10.94 21.79
CA SER A 234 10.49 -9.75 20.96
C SER A 234 10.08 -8.44 21.66
N LEU A 235 9.98 -8.39 22.99
CA LEU A 235 9.40 -7.24 23.70
C LEU A 235 10.14 -5.92 23.41
N CYS A 236 11.47 -5.91 23.45
CA CYS A 236 12.27 -4.71 23.15
C CYS A 236 12.11 -4.24 21.69
N TYR A 237 11.87 -5.17 20.75
CA TYR A 237 11.52 -4.85 19.36
C TYR A 237 10.12 -4.23 19.30
N ASN A 238 9.12 -4.90 19.90
CA ASN A 238 7.71 -4.50 19.90
C ASN A 238 7.41 -3.14 20.57
N LEU A 239 8.32 -2.64 21.42
CA LEU A 239 8.22 -1.32 22.07
C LEU A 239 8.83 -0.18 21.23
N HIS A 240 9.52 -0.48 20.13
CA HIS A 240 10.19 0.51 19.27
C HIS A 240 9.77 0.43 17.80
N PHE A 241 9.52 -0.78 17.30
CA PHE A 241 9.12 -1.07 15.93
C PHE A 241 7.80 -1.86 15.88
N ARG A 242 7.11 -1.76 14.74
CA ARG A 242 5.96 -2.60 14.42
C ARG A 242 6.44 -3.93 13.84
N THR A 243 5.81 -5.04 14.23
CA THR A 243 5.97 -6.34 13.58
C THR A 243 5.46 -6.29 12.14
N MET A 244 6.06 -7.09 11.26
CA MET A 244 5.71 -7.05 9.83
C MET A 244 4.32 -7.59 9.49
N ASP A 245 3.69 -8.33 10.39
CA ASP A 245 2.32 -8.84 10.23
C ASP A 245 1.35 -8.24 11.26
N GLY A 246 1.71 -7.12 11.91
CA GLY A 246 0.84 -6.40 12.85
C GLY A 246 0.52 -7.16 14.14
N THR A 247 1.18 -8.29 14.41
CA THR A 247 1.10 -8.97 15.71
C THR A 247 1.67 -8.12 16.84
N CYS A 248 1.29 -8.40 18.09
CA CYS A 248 1.83 -7.77 19.30
C CYS A 248 1.60 -6.25 19.49
N ASN A 249 1.08 -5.52 18.49
CA ASN A 249 0.61 -4.13 18.65
C ASN A 249 -0.50 -3.99 19.72
N ASN A 250 -1.12 -5.10 20.14
CA ASN A 250 -1.86 -5.18 21.40
C ASN A 250 -1.36 -6.39 22.22
N PHE A 251 -0.58 -6.15 23.27
CA PHE A 251 0.04 -7.22 24.06
C PHE A 251 -0.95 -8.17 24.78
N GLN A 252 -2.14 -7.69 25.16
CA GLN A 252 -3.20 -8.51 25.77
C GLN A 252 -3.92 -9.41 24.76
N PHE A 253 -3.98 -8.98 23.49
CA PHE A 253 -4.62 -9.71 22.40
C PHE A 253 -3.71 -9.69 21.15
N PRO A 254 -2.59 -10.43 21.14
CA PRO A 254 -1.51 -10.31 20.13
C PRO A 254 -1.95 -10.42 18.66
N LEU A 255 -3.05 -11.12 18.39
CA LEU A 255 -3.61 -11.35 17.04
C LEU A 255 -4.73 -10.36 16.66
N ARG A 256 -4.94 -9.29 17.44
CA ARG A 256 -5.88 -8.21 17.10
C ARG A 256 -5.23 -7.28 16.08
N GLY A 257 -5.87 -7.10 14.92
CA GLY A 257 -5.32 -6.29 13.81
C GLY A 257 -4.14 -6.93 13.07
N ALA A 258 -3.71 -8.12 13.46
CA ALA A 258 -2.67 -8.86 12.74
C ALA A 258 -3.16 -9.32 11.36
N ALA A 259 -2.23 -9.43 10.42
CA ALA A 259 -2.44 -9.99 9.09
C ALA A 259 -2.75 -11.50 9.15
N PHE A 260 -3.32 -12.02 8.07
CA PHE A 260 -3.78 -13.40 7.95
C PHE A 260 -4.78 -13.80 9.07
N ARG A 261 -5.72 -12.91 9.37
CA ARG A 261 -6.79 -13.11 10.37
C ARG A 261 -8.20 -12.97 9.77
N PRO A 262 -9.23 -13.59 10.39
CA PRO A 262 -10.62 -13.40 9.99
C PRO A 262 -11.09 -11.96 10.19
N TYR A 263 -11.86 -11.43 9.24
CA TYR A 263 -12.73 -10.29 9.53
C TYR A 263 -13.75 -10.68 10.62
N LYS A 264 -13.97 -9.81 11.61
CA LYS A 264 -14.99 -10.05 12.65
C LYS A 264 -16.39 -9.98 12.04
N TYR A 265 -16.98 -11.14 11.75
CA TYR A 265 -18.28 -11.28 11.12
C TYR A 265 -19.21 -12.20 11.92
N ASP A 266 -20.26 -11.62 12.49
CA ASP A 266 -21.34 -12.35 13.18
C ASP A 266 -22.35 -12.86 12.13
N GLY A 267 -21.93 -13.90 11.38
CA GLY A 267 -22.58 -14.38 10.16
C GLY A 267 -23.11 -15.82 10.21
N GLY A 268 -24.01 -16.14 9.26
CA GLY A 268 -24.55 -17.49 9.06
C GLY A 268 -23.59 -18.45 8.34
N LEU A 269 -23.98 -19.73 8.25
CA LEU A 269 -23.08 -20.86 7.93
C LEU A 269 -22.17 -20.69 6.70
N SER A 270 -22.68 -20.57 5.47
CA SER A 270 -21.79 -20.59 4.29
C SER A 270 -22.23 -19.74 3.09
N GLU A 271 -23.53 -19.60 2.83
CA GLU A 271 -24.04 -19.11 1.54
C GLU A 271 -24.57 -17.67 1.57
N PRO A 272 -24.38 -16.87 0.51
CA PRO A 272 -24.82 -15.48 0.47
C PRO A 272 -26.35 -15.34 0.58
N VAL A 273 -26.80 -14.28 1.25
CA VAL A 273 -28.24 -14.03 1.41
C VAL A 273 -28.91 -13.91 0.04
N SER A 274 -29.87 -14.80 -0.23
CA SER A 274 -30.62 -14.94 -1.50
C SER A 274 -29.96 -15.78 -2.61
N SER A 275 -28.80 -16.41 -2.42
CA SER A 275 -28.19 -17.26 -3.46
C SER A 275 -29.01 -18.53 -3.80
N ILE A 276 -29.73 -19.06 -2.82
CA ILE A 276 -30.58 -20.26 -2.95
C ILE A 276 -32.03 -19.87 -3.28
N THR A 277 -32.53 -18.77 -2.71
CA THR A 277 -33.97 -18.46 -2.68
C THR A 277 -34.42 -17.32 -3.61
N ASN A 278 -33.51 -16.65 -4.32
CA ASN A 278 -33.80 -15.61 -5.31
C ASN A 278 -34.78 -14.49 -4.85
N ILE A 279 -34.88 -14.25 -3.54
CA ILE A 279 -35.74 -13.23 -2.93
C ILE A 279 -35.29 -11.79 -3.18
N ARG A 280 -34.05 -11.55 -3.66
CA ARG A 280 -33.47 -10.24 -4.01
C ARG A 280 -33.30 -10.08 -5.53
N PRO A 281 -33.42 -8.85 -6.09
CA PRO A 281 -33.04 -8.59 -7.47
C PRO A 281 -31.54 -8.79 -7.68
N SER A 282 -31.10 -9.07 -8.92
CA SER A 282 -29.69 -9.31 -9.22
C SER A 282 -28.83 -8.06 -9.01
N PRO A 283 -27.56 -8.19 -8.57
CA PRO A 283 -26.67 -7.02 -8.41
C PRO A 283 -26.50 -6.21 -9.70
N ARG A 284 -26.49 -6.88 -10.86
CA ARG A 284 -26.42 -6.22 -12.17
C ARG A 284 -27.66 -5.35 -12.43
N GLU A 285 -28.86 -5.81 -12.07
CA GLU A 285 -30.07 -5.03 -12.28
C GLU A 285 -30.17 -3.84 -11.33
N ILE A 286 -29.73 -3.99 -10.08
CA ILE A 286 -29.56 -2.85 -9.16
C ILE A 286 -28.59 -1.82 -9.78
N ASN A 287 -27.45 -2.27 -10.30
CA ASN A 287 -26.48 -1.38 -10.94
C ASN A 287 -27.09 -0.63 -12.14
N ARG A 288 -27.80 -1.33 -13.04
CA ARG A 288 -28.47 -0.75 -14.21
C ARG A 288 -29.60 0.25 -13.87
N GLN A 289 -30.29 0.06 -12.75
CA GLN A 289 -31.44 0.92 -12.39
C GLN A 289 -31.11 2.05 -11.40
N VAL A 290 -30.00 1.94 -10.66
CA VAL A 290 -29.70 2.84 -9.52
C VAL A 290 -28.34 3.51 -9.62
N LEU A 291 -27.32 2.85 -10.19
CA LEU A 291 -25.93 3.33 -10.14
C LEU A 291 -25.40 3.81 -11.50
N SER A 292 -25.86 3.24 -12.61
CA SER A 292 -25.36 3.61 -13.94
C SER A 292 -25.86 4.98 -14.40
N THR A 293 -24.93 5.86 -14.75
CA THR A 293 -25.15 7.19 -15.34
C THR A 293 -24.27 7.34 -16.57
N ALA A 294 -24.77 8.01 -17.61
CA ALA A 294 -23.96 8.46 -18.75
C ALA A 294 -23.28 9.81 -18.49
N LYS A 295 -23.70 10.55 -17.44
CA LYS A 295 -23.09 11.81 -17.04
C LYS A 295 -21.89 11.56 -16.13
N GLN A 296 -20.71 11.92 -16.60
CA GLN A 296 -19.53 12.16 -15.76
C GLN A 296 -19.78 13.40 -14.89
N VAL A 297 -19.41 13.32 -13.61
CA VAL A 297 -19.51 14.42 -12.64
C VAL A 297 -18.15 14.60 -12.00
N VAL A 298 -17.54 15.75 -12.21
CA VAL A 298 -16.28 16.17 -11.56
C VAL A 298 -16.63 16.90 -10.26
N HIS A 299 -15.81 16.78 -9.22
CA HIS A 299 -15.99 17.54 -7.98
C HIS A 299 -15.48 18.97 -8.16
N GLY A 300 -16.14 19.97 -7.57
CA GLY A 300 -15.70 21.37 -7.65
C GLY A 300 -14.50 21.68 -6.75
N GLU A 301 -14.33 20.91 -5.67
CA GLU A 301 -13.42 21.23 -4.56
C GLU A 301 -12.30 20.19 -4.37
N TYR A 302 -12.36 19.04 -5.05
CA TYR A 302 -11.43 17.92 -4.85
C TYR A 302 -10.88 17.40 -6.18
N ASN A 303 -9.56 17.21 -6.24
CA ASN A 303 -8.85 16.63 -7.36
C ASN A 303 -8.86 15.08 -7.30
N ALA A 304 -8.23 14.44 -8.29
CA ALA A 304 -8.17 12.97 -8.38
C ALA A 304 -7.37 12.29 -7.26
N LEU A 305 -6.48 13.02 -6.56
CA LEU A 305 -5.63 12.45 -5.51
C LEU A 305 -6.45 11.93 -4.33
N LEU A 306 -7.59 12.56 -4.00
CA LEU A 306 -8.48 12.08 -2.93
C LEU A 306 -8.99 10.66 -3.17
N MET A 307 -9.30 10.32 -4.44
CA MET A 307 -9.71 8.96 -4.83
C MET A 307 -8.53 7.99 -4.72
N GLN A 308 -7.36 8.38 -5.23
CA GLN A 308 -6.18 7.51 -5.25
C GLN A 308 -5.62 7.25 -3.85
N PHE A 309 -5.66 8.25 -2.96
CA PHE A 309 -5.30 8.12 -1.54
C PHE A 309 -6.33 7.26 -0.79
N GLY A 310 -7.64 7.44 -1.05
CA GLY A 310 -8.69 6.56 -0.52
C GLY A 310 -8.48 5.09 -0.91
N GLN A 311 -8.04 4.82 -2.14
CA GLN A 311 -7.64 3.46 -2.56
C GLN A 311 -6.39 2.98 -1.83
N PHE A 312 -5.34 3.80 -1.70
CA PHE A 312 -4.11 3.45 -0.98
C PHE A 312 -4.41 3.06 0.48
N MET A 313 -5.18 3.89 1.19
CA MET A 313 -5.63 3.61 2.56
C MET A 313 -6.47 2.33 2.66
N SER A 314 -7.36 2.08 1.68
CA SER A 314 -8.14 0.83 1.64
C SER A 314 -7.28 -0.40 1.34
N HIS A 315 -6.14 -0.25 0.65
CA HIS A 315 -5.21 -1.33 0.35
C HIS A 315 -4.22 -1.59 1.50
N ASP A 316 -4.01 -0.61 2.39
CA ASP A 316 -3.27 -0.81 3.64
C ASP A 316 -4.08 -1.71 4.59
N MET A 317 -5.29 -1.28 4.96
CA MET A 317 -6.09 -1.91 6.01
C MET A 317 -6.77 -3.24 5.63
N ALA A 318 -6.85 -3.61 4.34
CA ALA A 318 -7.64 -4.76 3.89
C ALA A 318 -7.28 -5.31 2.51
N LYS A 319 -7.08 -6.63 2.45
CA LYS A 319 -6.91 -7.38 1.19
C LYS A 319 -7.49 -8.77 1.35
N THR A 320 -8.41 -9.20 0.48
CA THR A 320 -9.10 -10.50 0.62
C THR A 320 -8.76 -11.46 -0.52
N THR A 321 -8.26 -12.65 -0.20
CA THR A 321 -8.00 -13.71 -1.19
C THR A 321 -9.30 -14.11 -1.92
N LEU A 322 -9.24 -14.27 -3.24
CA LEU A 322 -10.35 -14.83 -4.04
C LEU A 322 -10.06 -16.28 -4.45
N VAL A 323 -11.11 -17.09 -4.60
CA VAL A 323 -11.01 -18.42 -5.21
C VAL A 323 -10.49 -18.26 -6.66
N PRO A 324 -9.53 -19.08 -7.14
CA PRO A 324 -8.94 -18.88 -8.47
C PRO A 324 -9.99 -18.92 -9.58
N SER A 325 -10.08 -17.84 -10.38
CA SER A 325 -11.16 -17.64 -11.36
C SER A 325 -11.25 -18.71 -12.45
N ALA A 326 -10.16 -19.44 -12.71
CA ALA A 326 -10.16 -20.63 -13.58
C ALA A 326 -11.10 -21.75 -13.07
N LYS A 327 -11.48 -21.76 -11.78
CA LYS A 327 -12.49 -22.66 -11.19
C LYS A 327 -13.93 -22.14 -11.35
N CYS A 328 -14.13 -20.94 -11.89
CA CYS A 328 -15.41 -20.27 -12.09
C CYS A 328 -15.68 -19.97 -13.58
N ASN A 329 -15.35 -20.91 -14.46
CA ASN A 329 -15.44 -20.77 -15.92
C ASN A 329 -16.87 -20.90 -16.48
N VAL A 330 -17.81 -21.48 -15.74
CA VAL A 330 -19.21 -21.72 -16.16
C VAL A 330 -20.20 -20.73 -15.54
N CYS A 331 -21.33 -20.50 -16.22
CA CYS A 331 -22.45 -19.70 -15.69
C CYS A 331 -23.32 -20.48 -14.69
N GLN A 332 -22.70 -21.00 -13.63
CA GLN A 332 -23.35 -21.78 -12.58
C GLN A 332 -22.89 -21.32 -11.18
N ASN A 333 -23.80 -21.35 -10.21
CA ASN A 333 -23.45 -21.19 -8.81
C ASN A 333 -22.75 -22.46 -8.31
N ILE A 334 -21.42 -22.42 -8.15
CA ILE A 334 -20.65 -23.53 -7.56
C ILE A 334 -20.60 -23.30 -6.04
N PRO A 335 -21.23 -24.17 -5.22
CA PRO A 335 -21.40 -23.95 -3.79
C PRO A 335 -20.09 -23.56 -3.09
N SER A 336 -20.15 -22.51 -2.27
CA SER A 336 -19.01 -21.99 -1.52
C SER A 336 -17.76 -21.57 -2.35
N ARG A 337 -17.83 -21.51 -3.69
CA ARG A 337 -16.69 -21.14 -4.57
C ARG A 337 -17.01 -20.05 -5.59
N CYS A 338 -18.11 -20.18 -6.34
CA CYS A 338 -18.44 -19.28 -7.46
C CYS A 338 -19.89 -18.83 -7.41
N MET A 339 -20.16 -17.62 -7.91
CA MET A 339 -21.50 -17.06 -8.06
C MET A 339 -21.68 -16.59 -9.51
N ALA A 340 -22.76 -17.01 -10.16
CA ALA A 340 -23.16 -16.52 -11.48
C ALA A 340 -24.21 -15.41 -11.33
N ILE A 341 -23.90 -14.20 -11.79
CA ILE A 341 -24.87 -13.11 -11.90
C ILE A 341 -25.44 -13.15 -13.31
N PHE A 342 -26.57 -13.84 -13.48
CA PHE A 342 -27.31 -13.87 -14.74
C PHE A 342 -27.75 -12.47 -15.15
N LEU A 343 -27.65 -12.21 -16.46
CA LEU A 343 -28.02 -10.93 -17.06
C LEU A 343 -29.51 -10.91 -17.42
N ALA A 344 -30.13 -9.74 -17.31
CA ALA A 344 -31.47 -9.54 -17.85
C ALA A 344 -31.40 -9.41 -19.38
N PRO A 345 -32.39 -9.89 -20.15
CA PRO A 345 -32.46 -9.67 -21.60
C PRO A 345 -32.38 -8.18 -21.99
N ALA A 346 -32.86 -7.30 -21.11
CA ALA A 346 -32.82 -5.84 -21.24
C ALA A 346 -31.44 -5.20 -20.96
N ASP A 347 -30.37 -5.96 -20.70
CA ASP A 347 -29.04 -5.39 -20.53
C ASP A 347 -28.59 -4.63 -21.80
N PRO A 348 -28.11 -3.38 -21.73
CA PRO A 348 -27.70 -2.65 -22.92
C PRO A 348 -26.43 -3.20 -23.57
N ASN A 349 -25.56 -3.90 -22.82
CA ASN A 349 -24.27 -4.35 -23.33
C ASN A 349 -24.41 -5.68 -24.10
N SER A 350 -24.17 -5.65 -25.41
CA SER A 350 -24.20 -6.82 -26.30
C SER A 350 -23.20 -7.91 -25.90
N ASN A 351 -21.98 -7.50 -25.54
CA ASN A 351 -20.86 -8.41 -25.33
C ASN A 351 -21.07 -9.22 -24.04
N PHE A 352 -21.49 -8.55 -22.95
CA PHE A 352 -21.91 -9.26 -21.74
C PHE A 352 -23.11 -10.17 -21.99
N LYS A 353 -24.11 -9.76 -22.80
CA LYS A 353 -25.24 -10.64 -23.15
C LYS A 353 -24.81 -11.91 -23.90
N ALA A 354 -23.76 -11.87 -24.72
CA ALA A 354 -23.20 -13.06 -25.35
C ALA A 354 -22.55 -14.03 -24.34
N ASP A 355 -21.95 -13.51 -23.27
CA ASP A 355 -21.44 -14.30 -22.13
C ASP A 355 -22.56 -14.90 -21.23
N GLY A 356 -23.79 -14.37 -21.31
CA GLY A 356 -24.98 -14.79 -20.57
C GLY A 356 -24.99 -14.46 -19.06
N CYS A 357 -23.84 -14.44 -18.40
CA CYS A 357 -23.68 -14.10 -17.00
C CYS A 357 -22.36 -13.39 -16.69
N LEU A 358 -22.30 -12.67 -15.57
CA LEU A 358 -21.03 -12.30 -14.95
C LEU A 358 -20.60 -13.41 -13.98
N ARG A 359 -19.42 -13.99 -14.22
CA ARG A 359 -18.84 -15.09 -13.44
C ARG A 359 -18.01 -14.49 -12.29
N VAL A 360 -18.44 -14.70 -11.04
CA VAL A 360 -17.83 -14.08 -9.85
C VAL A 360 -17.21 -15.12 -8.93
N SER A 361 -15.88 -15.11 -8.84
CA SER A 361 -15.14 -15.82 -7.80
C SER A 361 -15.48 -15.28 -6.42
N ARG A 362 -15.82 -16.15 -5.48
CA ARG A 362 -16.06 -15.74 -4.08
C ARG A 362 -14.73 -15.59 -3.35
N SER A 363 -14.70 -14.74 -2.34
CA SER A 363 -13.61 -14.67 -1.36
C SER A 363 -13.35 -16.05 -0.73
N SER A 364 -12.09 -16.46 -0.65
CA SER A 364 -11.71 -17.77 -0.15
C SER A 364 -12.02 -17.91 1.35
N PRO A 365 -12.49 -19.07 1.80
CA PRO A 365 -12.76 -19.33 3.19
C PRO A 365 -11.46 -19.63 3.95
N ILE A 366 -11.41 -19.31 5.23
CA ILE A 366 -10.40 -19.88 6.13
C ILE A 366 -10.57 -21.41 6.14
N CYS A 367 -9.47 -22.16 6.08
CA CYS A 367 -9.49 -23.62 6.13
C CYS A 367 -10.24 -24.13 7.38
N GLY A 368 -11.16 -25.08 7.17
CA GLY A 368 -12.08 -25.57 8.21
C GLY A 368 -13.36 -24.75 8.43
N SER A 369 -13.45 -23.52 7.90
CA SER A 369 -14.68 -22.70 7.95
C SER A 369 -15.64 -23.02 6.79
N GLY A 370 -16.94 -22.72 6.96
CA GLY A 370 -17.97 -22.91 5.93
C GLY A 370 -18.44 -24.36 5.71
N ARG A 371 -18.12 -25.26 6.65
CA ARG A 371 -18.67 -26.63 6.74
C ARG A 371 -19.48 -26.80 8.02
N THR A 372 -18.82 -26.86 9.17
CA THR A 372 -19.44 -27.00 10.50
C THR A 372 -19.52 -25.67 11.24
N LYS A 373 -18.48 -24.82 11.10
CA LYS A 373 -18.44 -23.44 11.60
C LYS A 373 -18.80 -22.44 10.50
N PRO A 374 -19.35 -21.25 10.83
CA PRO A 374 -19.58 -20.18 9.86
C PRO A 374 -18.36 -19.87 9.00
N ARG A 375 -18.58 -19.62 7.71
CA ARG A 375 -17.56 -19.25 6.73
C ARG A 375 -17.00 -17.88 7.08
N GLN A 376 -15.70 -17.82 7.32
CA GLN A 376 -14.98 -16.58 7.54
C GLN A 376 -14.02 -16.32 6.37
N GLN A 377 -13.95 -15.06 5.96
CA GLN A 377 -12.97 -14.53 5.01
C GLN A 377 -11.76 -13.98 5.78
N LEU A 378 -10.59 -14.09 5.17
CA LEU A 378 -9.32 -13.62 5.72
C LEU A 378 -8.98 -12.22 5.19
N SER A 379 -8.37 -11.37 6.01
CA SER A 379 -7.49 -10.30 5.51
C SER A 379 -6.08 -10.85 5.35
N GLU A 380 -5.48 -10.68 4.18
CA GLU A 380 -4.04 -10.90 3.94
C GLU A 380 -3.18 -9.75 4.50
N ASN A 381 -3.78 -8.57 4.69
CA ASN A 381 -3.11 -7.38 5.22
C ASN A 381 -3.40 -7.15 6.71
N THR A 382 -2.54 -6.35 7.35
CA THR A 382 -2.74 -5.80 8.69
C THR A 382 -4.02 -4.96 8.75
N GLY A 383 -4.63 -4.87 9.92
CA GLY A 383 -5.83 -4.04 10.18
C GLY A 383 -5.49 -2.62 10.63
N TYR A 384 -4.27 -2.16 10.35
CA TYR A 384 -3.72 -0.89 10.82
C TYR A 384 -3.46 0.06 9.65
N ILE A 385 -2.97 1.26 9.98
CA ILE A 385 -2.41 2.21 9.01
C ILE A 385 -0.91 2.22 9.32
N ASP A 386 -0.16 1.41 8.60
CA ASP A 386 1.26 1.13 8.87
C ASP A 386 2.14 1.14 7.61
N GLY A 387 1.54 1.34 6.43
CA GLY A 387 2.28 1.34 5.16
C GLY A 387 2.51 -0.06 4.60
N SER A 388 1.70 -1.04 4.96
CA SER A 388 1.77 -2.40 4.43
C SER A 388 1.75 -2.55 2.89
N PRO A 389 1.20 -1.62 2.06
CA PRO A 389 1.36 -1.67 0.60
C PRO A 389 2.79 -1.41 0.12
N ILE A 390 3.64 -0.83 0.98
CA ILE A 390 5.05 -0.50 0.72
C ILE A 390 5.96 -1.58 1.30
N TYR A 391 5.72 -2.00 2.55
CA TYR A 391 6.61 -2.91 3.29
C TYR A 391 6.18 -4.39 3.26
N GLY A 392 4.93 -4.67 2.89
CA GLY A 392 4.29 -5.98 2.98
C GLY A 392 3.72 -6.30 4.37
N SER A 393 2.79 -7.25 4.45
CA SER A 393 2.16 -7.72 5.70
C SER A 393 2.68 -9.08 6.18
N SER A 394 3.89 -9.47 5.77
CA SER A 394 4.46 -10.79 6.02
C SER A 394 5.96 -10.73 6.22
N VAL A 395 6.43 -11.32 7.32
CA VAL A 395 7.84 -11.49 7.67
C VAL A 395 8.60 -12.23 6.56
N GLY A 396 8.03 -13.31 6.02
CA GLY A 396 8.67 -14.11 4.99
C GLY A 396 8.82 -13.38 3.65
N ASP A 397 8.01 -12.36 3.40
CA ASP A 397 7.97 -11.63 2.14
C ASP A 397 8.90 -10.40 2.12
N LEU A 398 9.46 -10.00 3.27
CA LEU A 398 10.44 -8.90 3.43
C LEU A 398 11.54 -8.87 2.36
N HIS A 399 12.11 -10.04 2.05
CA HIS A 399 13.24 -10.19 1.13
C HIS A 399 12.90 -9.79 -0.32
N LYS A 400 11.62 -9.67 -0.66
CA LYS A 400 11.15 -9.22 -1.98
C LYS A 400 11.26 -7.70 -2.12
N PHE A 401 11.01 -6.98 -1.03
CA PHE A 401 10.91 -5.52 -1.01
C PHE A 401 12.18 -4.81 -0.50
N ARG A 402 12.95 -5.44 0.39
CA ARG A 402 14.20 -4.86 0.95
C ARG A 402 15.44 -5.37 0.23
N GLU A 403 16.47 -4.52 0.15
CA GLU A 403 17.77 -4.89 -0.43
C GLU A 403 18.52 -5.93 0.42
N GLY A 404 18.37 -5.86 1.75
CA GLY A 404 18.87 -6.83 2.72
C GLY A 404 20.30 -6.55 3.20
N SER A 405 21.17 -6.06 2.31
CA SER A 405 22.48 -5.50 2.65
C SER A 405 22.41 -4.08 3.23
N THR A 406 21.33 -3.34 2.93
CA THR A 406 21.13 -1.94 3.33
C THR A 406 19.78 -1.74 4.02
N GLY A 407 19.56 -0.52 4.54
CA GLY A 407 18.26 -0.09 5.04
C GLY A 407 17.20 0.15 3.95
N PHE A 408 17.57 0.15 2.67
CA PHE A 408 16.70 0.61 1.58
C PHE A 408 15.74 -0.46 1.04
N LEU A 409 14.69 0.03 0.39
CA LEU A 409 13.82 -0.77 -0.47
C LEU A 409 14.51 -1.00 -1.83
N LYS A 410 14.21 -2.13 -2.46
CA LYS A 410 14.67 -2.46 -3.81
C LYS A 410 14.05 -1.51 -4.83
N LEU A 411 14.91 -0.95 -5.66
CA LEU A 411 14.52 -0.13 -6.82
C LEU A 411 14.74 -0.92 -8.11
N ASN A 412 14.02 -0.55 -9.16
CA ASN A 412 14.26 -1.10 -10.50
C ASN A 412 15.48 -0.43 -11.11
N ASN A 413 16.50 -1.21 -11.45
CA ASN A 413 17.65 -0.73 -12.23
C ASN A 413 17.24 -0.54 -13.69
N PHE A 414 16.92 0.70 -14.05
CA PHE A 414 16.76 1.11 -15.44
C PHE A 414 18.14 1.41 -16.04
N ASN A 415 18.67 0.46 -16.81
CA ASN A 415 19.80 0.73 -17.70
C ASN A 415 19.31 1.63 -18.84
N GLY A 416 19.61 2.92 -18.76
CA GLY A 416 19.25 3.94 -19.76
C GLY A 416 20.23 4.05 -20.91
#